data_AF-F4MWQ6-F1
#
_entry.id   AF-F4MWQ6-F1
#
_cell.length_a   1.000
_cell.length_b   1.000
_cell.length_c   1.000
_cell.angle_alpha   90.00
_cell.angle_beta   90.00
_cell.angle_gamma   90.00
#
_symmetry.space_group_name_H-M   'P 1'
#
loop_
_entity.id
_entity.type
_entity.pdbx_description
1 polymer ?
#
loop_
_entity_poly.entity_id
_entity_poly.type
_entity_poly.pdbx_seq_one_letter_code
_entity_poly.pdbx_strand_id
1 'polypeptide(L)'
;MATTELRITDSSSSELDYHSLNAMLNLYDADGRIQFDKDRLAARQYFLQHVNQNTVFFHNLQEKLDYLVEEGYYEKEVLEKYDFSFIKSLFQQAYGKKFRFPTFLGAFKYYTSYTLKTFDGKRYLERYEDRVCMVALTLAAGNQQVARDLVEEIITGRFQPATPTFLNCGKKQRGELVSCFLLRIEDNMESIGRSINSALQLSKRGGGVAFLLTNIREVGAPIKRIENQSSGVIPIMKMLEDAFSYANQLGARQGAGAVYLHAHHPDILRFLDTKRENADEKIRIKTLSLGVVIPDITFELAKNNEEMYLFSPYDVEQVYGVPLSEISVSEKYREMVDDKRIHKSKLKRASFSRYWQRSNLSPVIPI
;
A
#
# COMPACT_ATOMS: atom_id res chain seq x y z
N MET A 1 -46.15 -42.48 7.01
CA MET A 1 -46.18 -41.25 6.18
C MET A 1 -45.26 -40.25 6.86
N ALA A 2 -44.16 -39.76 6.30
CA ALA A 2 -43.67 -39.80 4.93
C ALA A 2 -42.13 -39.86 4.95
N THR A 3 -41.56 -40.85 4.27
CA THR A 3 -40.19 -40.88 3.80
C THR A 3 -40.10 -39.95 2.60
N THR A 4 -39.29 -38.90 2.68
CA THR A 4 -39.00 -38.05 1.52
C THR A 4 -37.77 -38.62 0.83
N GLU A 5 -38.00 -39.45 -0.17
CA GLU A 5 -37.00 -39.92 -1.12
C GLU A 5 -36.40 -38.72 -1.86
N LEU A 6 -35.08 -38.56 -1.75
CA LEU A 6 -34.29 -37.72 -2.66
C LEU A 6 -34.32 -38.40 -4.03
N ARG A 7 -35.18 -37.90 -4.92
CA ARG A 7 -35.15 -38.21 -6.35
C ARG A 7 -33.84 -37.70 -6.94
N ILE A 8 -32.89 -38.61 -7.17
CA ILE A 8 -31.74 -38.37 -8.03
C ILE A 8 -32.29 -38.34 -9.46
N THR A 9 -32.59 -37.14 -9.96
CA THR A 9 -32.83 -36.94 -11.38
C THR A 9 -31.48 -36.98 -12.09
N ASP A 10 -31.34 -37.99 -12.93
CA ASP A 10 -30.26 -38.18 -13.89
C ASP A 10 -30.11 -36.90 -14.75
N SER A 11 -29.03 -36.16 -14.54
CA SER A 11 -28.65 -35.02 -15.39
C SER A 11 -27.22 -35.23 -15.85
N SER A 12 -27.09 -35.38 -17.16
CA SER A 12 -25.84 -35.44 -17.90
C SER A 12 -24.91 -34.28 -17.49
N SER A 13 -23.74 -34.63 -16.93
CA SER A 13 -22.59 -33.77 -16.63
C SER A 13 -22.87 -32.44 -15.91
N SER A 14 -23.13 -32.46 -14.60
CA SER A 14 -22.96 -31.26 -13.78
C SER A 14 -21.47 -31.02 -13.52
N GLU A 15 -20.79 -30.30 -14.42
CA GLU A 15 -19.44 -29.83 -14.11
C GLU A 15 -19.51 -28.97 -12.83
N LEU A 16 -18.79 -29.38 -11.78
CA LEU A 16 -18.77 -28.68 -10.50
C LEU A 16 -18.40 -27.20 -10.71
N ASP A 17 -19.12 -26.33 -10.00
CA ASP A 17 -18.85 -24.89 -9.97
C ASP A 17 -17.43 -24.60 -9.44
N TYR A 18 -16.79 -23.57 -9.98
CA TYR A 18 -15.38 -23.25 -9.69
C TYR A 18 -15.15 -22.82 -8.24
N HIS A 19 -16.14 -22.22 -7.55
CA HIS A 19 -16.03 -21.95 -6.11
C HIS A 19 -16.05 -23.23 -5.29
N SER A 20 -16.90 -24.19 -5.68
CA SER A 20 -16.98 -25.50 -5.03
C SER A 20 -15.68 -26.28 -5.19
N LEU A 21 -15.08 -26.27 -6.39
CA LEU A 21 -13.78 -26.89 -6.64
C LEU A 21 -12.66 -26.25 -5.81
N ASN A 22 -12.62 -24.92 -5.70
CA ASN A 22 -11.64 -24.23 -4.86
C ASN A 22 -11.81 -24.55 -3.36
N ALA A 23 -13.05 -24.70 -2.89
CA ALA A 23 -13.33 -25.07 -1.50
C ALA A 23 -12.81 -26.47 -1.12
N MET A 24 -12.62 -27.37 -2.11
CA MET A 24 -12.05 -28.71 -1.86
C MET A 24 -10.61 -28.67 -1.35
N LEU A 25 -9.88 -27.56 -1.52
CA LEU A 25 -8.56 -27.38 -0.91
C LEU A 25 -8.59 -27.34 0.63
N ASN A 26 -9.76 -27.04 1.21
CA ASN A 26 -9.96 -27.05 2.66
C ASN A 26 -10.37 -28.43 3.20
N LEU A 27 -10.41 -29.46 2.35
CA LEU A 27 -10.75 -30.83 2.71
C LEU A 27 -9.54 -31.74 2.55
N TYR A 28 -9.31 -32.58 3.55
CA TYR A 28 -8.36 -33.68 3.46
C TYR A 28 -9.05 -34.92 2.90
N ASP A 29 -8.35 -35.68 2.07
CA ASP A 29 -8.79 -37.00 1.64
C ASP A 29 -8.60 -38.05 2.76
N ALA A 30 -8.95 -39.31 2.46
CA ALA A 30 -8.85 -40.41 3.41
C ALA A 30 -7.41 -40.68 3.91
N ASP A 31 -6.40 -40.24 3.15
CA ASP A 31 -4.97 -40.36 3.49
C ASP A 31 -4.43 -39.09 4.18
N GLY A 32 -5.29 -38.12 4.52
CA GLY A 32 -4.90 -36.86 5.13
C GLY A 32 -4.20 -35.90 4.17
N ARG A 33 -4.36 -36.05 2.85
CA ARG A 33 -3.72 -35.22 1.82
C ARG A 33 -4.67 -34.18 1.25
N ILE A 34 -4.12 -33.04 0.83
CA ILE A 34 -4.85 -31.97 0.16
C ILE A 34 -4.94 -32.28 -1.34
N GLN A 35 -6.12 -32.10 -1.92
CA GLN A 35 -6.40 -32.36 -3.32
C GLN A 35 -6.00 -31.17 -4.22
N PHE A 36 -4.70 -30.87 -4.36
CA PHE A 36 -4.21 -29.68 -5.09
C PHE A 36 -4.68 -29.58 -6.55
N ASP A 37 -4.93 -30.70 -7.22
CA ASP A 37 -5.44 -30.69 -8.60
C ASP A 37 -6.82 -30.02 -8.72
N LYS A 38 -7.59 -29.96 -7.63
CA LYS A 38 -8.89 -29.28 -7.61
C LYS A 38 -8.75 -27.76 -7.83
N ASP A 39 -7.65 -27.14 -7.41
CA ASP A 39 -7.38 -25.72 -7.67
C ASP A 39 -7.15 -25.45 -9.17
N ARG A 40 -6.40 -26.33 -9.83
CA ARG A 40 -6.15 -26.23 -11.28
C ARG A 40 -7.44 -26.42 -12.07
N LEU A 41 -8.29 -27.35 -11.63
CA LEU A 41 -9.62 -27.55 -12.20
C LEU A 41 -10.53 -26.35 -11.95
N ALA A 42 -10.51 -25.76 -10.75
CA ALA A 42 -11.24 -24.54 -10.43
C ALA A 42 -10.82 -23.38 -11.34
N ALA A 43 -9.51 -23.18 -11.53
CA ALA A 43 -8.99 -22.18 -12.46
C ALA A 43 -9.51 -22.42 -13.89
N ARG A 44 -9.42 -23.67 -14.39
CA ARG A 44 -9.94 -24.04 -15.72
C ARG A 44 -11.44 -23.74 -15.84
N GLN A 45 -12.24 -24.16 -14.87
CA GLN A 45 -13.69 -23.95 -14.89
C GLN A 45 -14.06 -22.48 -14.80
N TYR A 46 -13.34 -21.68 -14.01
CA TYR A 46 -13.52 -20.23 -13.98
C TYR A 46 -13.33 -19.60 -15.36
N PHE A 47 -12.37 -20.08 -16.16
CA PHE A 47 -12.20 -19.59 -17.53
C PHE A 47 -13.35 -20.00 -18.46
N LEU A 48 -13.80 -21.26 -18.42
CA LEU A 48 -14.84 -21.79 -19.30
C LEU A 48 -16.23 -21.22 -18.98
N GLN A 49 -16.56 -21.12 -17.69
CA GLN A 49 -17.88 -20.74 -17.21
C GLN A 49 -18.05 -19.23 -17.06
N HIS A 50 -16.97 -18.48 -16.79
CA HIS A 50 -17.06 -17.05 -16.51
C HIS A 50 -16.21 -16.18 -17.44
N VAL A 51 -14.88 -16.33 -17.45
CA VAL A 51 -13.99 -15.39 -18.15
C VAL A 51 -14.25 -15.37 -19.65
N ASN A 52 -14.27 -16.52 -20.31
CA ASN A 52 -14.40 -16.59 -21.77
C ASN A 52 -15.77 -16.07 -22.25
N GLN A 53 -16.83 -16.29 -21.47
CA GLN A 53 -18.19 -15.84 -21.81
C GLN A 53 -18.35 -14.33 -21.66
N ASN A 54 -17.63 -13.72 -20.70
CA ASN A 54 -17.73 -12.30 -20.38
C ASN A 54 -16.63 -11.44 -21.02
N THR A 55 -15.66 -12.03 -21.72
CA THR A 55 -14.65 -11.27 -22.47
C THR A 55 -15.21 -10.81 -23.81
N VAL A 56 -14.95 -9.57 -24.20
CA VAL A 56 -15.34 -9.03 -25.52
C VAL A 56 -14.44 -9.64 -26.59
N PHE A 57 -15.05 -10.08 -27.69
CA PHE A 57 -14.34 -10.58 -28.86
C PHE A 57 -14.28 -9.48 -29.93
N PHE A 58 -13.10 -9.33 -30.54
CA PHE A 58 -12.84 -8.43 -31.67
C PHE A 58 -12.31 -9.28 -32.84
N HIS A 59 -12.58 -8.90 -34.09
CA HIS A 59 -12.15 -9.71 -35.23
C HIS A 59 -10.62 -9.73 -35.39
N ASN A 60 -9.96 -8.63 -35.04
CA ASN A 60 -8.50 -8.54 -35.05
C ASN A 60 -7.96 -7.54 -34.02
N LEU A 61 -6.63 -7.50 -33.85
CA LEU A 61 -5.98 -6.62 -32.88
C LEU A 61 -6.12 -5.13 -33.22
N GLN A 62 -6.13 -4.76 -34.51
CA GLN A 62 -6.26 -3.36 -34.93
C GLN A 62 -7.62 -2.82 -34.47
N GLU A 63 -8.69 -3.53 -34.82
CA GLU A 63 -10.06 -3.20 -34.40
C GLU A 63 -10.19 -3.08 -32.88
N LYS A 64 -9.57 -4.00 -32.13
CA LYS A 64 -9.55 -3.93 -30.67
C LYS A 64 -8.88 -2.65 -30.16
N LEU A 65 -7.68 -2.33 -30.65
CA LEU A 65 -6.94 -1.17 -30.17
C LEU A 65 -7.63 0.13 -30.57
N ASP A 66 -8.18 0.21 -31.79
CA ASP A 66 -8.93 1.37 -32.27
C ASP A 66 -10.16 1.60 -31.40
N TYR A 67 -10.98 0.57 -31.17
CA TYR A 67 -12.13 0.64 -30.26
C TYR A 67 -11.73 1.11 -28.85
N LEU A 68 -10.64 0.54 -28.29
CA LEU A 68 -10.19 0.91 -26.95
C LEU A 68 -9.68 2.35 -26.87
N VAL A 69 -9.12 2.89 -27.94
CA VAL A 69 -8.69 4.30 -28.00
C VAL A 69 -9.88 5.23 -28.22
N GLU A 70 -10.74 4.92 -29.19
CA GLU A 70 -11.91 5.73 -29.58
C GLU A 70 -12.91 5.89 -28.43
N GLU A 71 -13.21 4.80 -27.73
CA GLU A 71 -14.10 4.80 -26.57
C GLU A 71 -13.41 5.30 -25.29
N GLY A 72 -12.13 5.71 -25.37
CA GLY A 72 -11.42 6.33 -24.25
C GLY A 72 -11.02 5.35 -23.14
N TYR A 73 -10.77 4.09 -23.45
CA TYR A 73 -10.20 3.11 -22.52
C TYR A 73 -8.67 3.17 -22.47
N TYR A 74 -7.99 3.33 -23.61
CA TYR A 74 -6.53 3.37 -23.74
C TYR A 74 -5.99 4.75 -24.10
N GLU A 75 -4.76 5.03 -23.64
CA GLU A 75 -4.00 6.23 -24.03
C GLU A 75 -3.40 6.04 -25.42
N LYS A 76 -3.91 6.82 -26.40
CA LYS A 76 -3.41 6.83 -27.78
C LYS A 76 -1.92 7.12 -27.85
N GLU A 77 -1.46 8.03 -26.99
CA GLU A 77 -0.10 8.56 -26.93
C GLU A 77 0.93 7.48 -26.56
N VAL A 78 0.51 6.39 -25.92
CA VAL A 78 1.37 5.22 -25.64
C VAL A 78 1.58 4.39 -26.91
N LEU A 79 0.53 4.20 -27.69
CA LEU A 79 0.55 3.39 -28.90
C LEU A 79 1.26 4.10 -30.06
N GLU A 80 1.08 5.41 -30.21
CA GLU A 80 1.69 6.24 -31.26
C GLU A 80 3.23 6.26 -31.25
N LYS A 81 3.85 5.80 -30.16
CA LYS A 81 5.32 5.66 -30.06
C LYS A 81 5.88 4.45 -30.82
N TYR A 82 5.01 3.60 -31.38
CA TYR A 82 5.39 2.35 -32.01
C TYR A 82 4.63 2.15 -33.32
N ASP A 83 5.28 1.52 -34.29
CA ASP A 83 4.60 1.02 -35.47
C ASP A 83 3.63 -0.12 -35.10
N PHE A 84 2.46 -0.14 -35.73
CA PHE A 84 1.47 -1.19 -35.48
C PHE A 84 2.01 -2.60 -35.77
N SER A 85 2.91 -2.75 -36.74
CA SER A 85 3.58 -4.03 -37.04
C SER A 85 4.37 -4.54 -35.83
N PHE A 86 5.05 -3.65 -35.11
CA PHE A 86 5.76 -3.98 -33.88
C PHE A 86 4.78 -4.36 -32.77
N ILE A 87 3.74 -3.55 -32.53
CA ILE A 87 2.71 -3.83 -31.51
C ILE A 87 2.09 -5.21 -31.76
N LYS A 88 1.72 -5.51 -33.00
CA LYS A 88 1.19 -6.82 -33.40
C LYS A 88 2.18 -7.95 -33.09
N SER A 89 3.47 -7.78 -33.42
CA SER A 89 4.51 -8.77 -33.10
C SER A 89 4.69 -8.98 -31.59
N LEU A 90 4.54 -7.92 -30.79
CA LEU A 90 4.67 -7.96 -29.33
C LEU A 90 3.49 -8.72 -28.69
N PHE A 91 2.27 -8.46 -29.15
CA PHE A 91 1.09 -9.23 -28.72
C PHE A 91 1.21 -10.70 -29.14
N GLN A 92 1.71 -10.98 -30.35
CA GLN A 92 1.98 -12.36 -30.78
C GLN A 92 3.01 -13.05 -29.89
N GLN A 93 4.07 -12.35 -29.48
CA GLN A 93 5.06 -12.87 -28.53
C GLN A 93 4.39 -13.23 -27.19
N ALA A 94 3.59 -12.34 -26.62
CA ALA A 94 2.90 -12.57 -25.35
C ALA A 94 1.93 -13.76 -25.43
N TYR A 95 1.01 -13.75 -26.40
CA TYR A 95 0.04 -14.84 -26.59
C TYR A 95 0.70 -16.16 -27.00
N GLY A 96 1.85 -16.11 -27.68
CA GLY A 96 2.66 -17.27 -28.05
C GLY A 96 3.18 -18.07 -26.85
N LYS A 97 3.31 -17.44 -25.68
CA LYS A 97 3.69 -18.12 -24.42
C LYS A 97 2.59 -19.00 -23.85
N LYS A 98 1.34 -18.84 -24.33
CA LYS A 98 0.18 -19.61 -23.88
C LYS A 98 0.06 -19.63 -22.35
N PHE A 99 0.20 -18.46 -21.72
CA PHE A 99 0.22 -18.30 -20.28
C PHE A 99 -1.04 -18.93 -19.63
N ARG A 100 -0.85 -19.58 -18.47
CA ARG A 100 -1.93 -20.13 -17.67
C ARG A 100 -1.71 -19.73 -16.22
N PHE A 101 -2.77 -19.24 -15.58
CA PHE A 101 -2.73 -19.00 -14.14
C PHE A 101 -2.52 -20.34 -13.42
N PRO A 102 -1.52 -20.45 -12.54
CA PRO A 102 -1.24 -21.70 -11.83
C PRO A 102 -2.30 -22.01 -10.75
N THR A 103 -3.04 -20.99 -10.29
CA THR A 103 -4.03 -21.10 -9.22
C THR A 103 -5.34 -20.39 -9.57
N PHE A 104 -6.46 -20.86 -9.01
CA PHE A 104 -7.76 -20.20 -9.18
C PHE A 104 -7.74 -18.78 -8.63
N LEU A 105 -7.17 -18.59 -7.44
CA LEU A 105 -7.11 -17.27 -6.79
C LEU A 105 -6.35 -16.25 -7.64
N GLY A 106 -5.27 -16.66 -8.31
CA GLY A 106 -4.51 -15.78 -9.21
C GLY A 106 -5.38 -15.28 -10.36
N ALA A 107 -6.09 -16.19 -11.04
CA ALA A 107 -7.02 -15.83 -12.11
C ALA A 107 -8.18 -14.96 -11.61
N PHE A 108 -8.84 -15.39 -10.54
CA PHE A 108 -9.97 -14.67 -9.93
C PHE A 108 -9.54 -13.25 -9.52
N LYS A 109 -8.38 -13.10 -8.89
CA LYS A 109 -7.88 -11.79 -8.45
C LYS A 109 -7.58 -10.87 -9.65
N TYR A 110 -6.95 -11.40 -10.70
CA TYR A 110 -6.67 -10.64 -11.91
C TYR A 110 -7.95 -10.11 -12.56
N TYR A 111 -8.93 -10.96 -12.83
CA TYR A 111 -10.16 -10.57 -13.53
C TYR A 111 -11.11 -9.74 -12.67
N THR A 112 -11.09 -9.89 -11.36
CA THR A 112 -11.91 -9.06 -10.47
C THR A 112 -11.33 -7.67 -10.25
N SER A 113 -10.00 -7.55 -10.11
CA SER A 113 -9.35 -6.34 -9.58
C SER A 113 -8.34 -5.64 -10.52
N TYR A 114 -7.87 -6.28 -11.60
CA TYR A 114 -6.77 -5.74 -12.44
C TYR A 114 -7.15 -5.49 -13.88
N THR A 115 -7.80 -6.48 -14.51
CA THR A 115 -8.12 -6.42 -15.93
C THR A 115 -9.03 -5.22 -16.25
N LEU A 116 -8.85 -4.63 -17.42
CA LEU A 116 -9.76 -3.61 -17.93
C LEU A 116 -11.16 -4.21 -18.15
N LYS A 117 -12.17 -3.47 -17.71
CA LYS A 117 -13.59 -3.76 -17.93
C LYS A 117 -14.23 -2.63 -18.72
N THR A 118 -15.37 -2.92 -19.33
CA THR A 118 -16.27 -1.89 -19.85
C THR A 118 -16.67 -0.92 -18.72
N PHE A 119 -17.01 0.33 -19.04
CA PHE A 119 -17.34 1.33 -18.02
C PHE A 119 -18.56 0.95 -17.16
N ASP A 120 -19.47 0.13 -17.69
CA ASP A 120 -20.60 -0.43 -16.93
C ASP A 120 -20.21 -1.64 -16.03
N GLY A 121 -18.95 -2.07 -16.08
CA GLY A 121 -18.38 -3.14 -15.28
C GLY A 121 -18.77 -4.56 -15.69
N LYS A 122 -19.54 -4.74 -16.78
CA LYS A 122 -20.14 -6.04 -17.13
C LYS A 122 -19.22 -6.98 -17.90
N ARG A 123 -18.33 -6.45 -18.75
CA ARG A 123 -17.49 -7.27 -19.65
C ARG A 123 -16.01 -6.98 -19.48
N TYR A 124 -15.18 -7.97 -19.78
CA TYR A 124 -13.72 -7.85 -19.79
C TYR A 124 -13.23 -7.41 -21.18
N LEU A 125 -12.32 -6.43 -21.20
CA LEU A 125 -11.68 -5.92 -22.42
C LEU A 125 -10.23 -6.42 -22.58
N GLU A 126 -9.64 -6.90 -21.48
CA GLU A 126 -8.26 -7.42 -21.42
C GLU A 126 -8.22 -8.89 -20.93
N ARG A 127 -7.29 -9.65 -21.52
CA ARG A 127 -6.65 -10.82 -20.93
C ARG A 127 -5.32 -10.43 -20.29
N TYR A 128 -4.69 -11.37 -19.58
CA TYR A 128 -3.41 -11.12 -18.91
C TYR A 128 -2.34 -10.65 -19.87
N GLU A 129 -2.24 -11.29 -21.04
CA GLU A 129 -1.27 -10.96 -22.08
C GLU A 129 -1.44 -9.54 -22.62
N ASP A 130 -2.69 -9.09 -22.83
CA ASP A 130 -2.97 -7.70 -23.26
C ASP A 130 -2.43 -6.70 -22.24
N ARG A 131 -2.67 -6.98 -20.95
CA ARG A 131 -2.24 -6.12 -19.87
C ARG A 131 -0.71 -6.04 -19.81
N VAL A 132 -0.04 -7.18 -19.93
CA VAL A 132 1.43 -7.28 -19.97
C VAL A 132 2.00 -6.47 -21.14
N CYS A 133 1.44 -6.61 -22.35
CA CYS A 133 1.89 -5.84 -23.52
C CYS A 133 1.75 -4.34 -23.29
N MET A 134 0.60 -3.88 -22.80
CA MET A 134 0.38 -2.46 -22.58
C MET A 134 1.25 -1.87 -21.46
N VAL A 135 1.54 -2.65 -20.41
CA VAL A 135 2.53 -2.28 -19.38
C VAL A 135 3.91 -2.14 -20.01
N ALA A 136 4.36 -3.13 -20.79
CA ALA A 136 5.65 -3.09 -21.45
C ALA A 136 5.79 -1.91 -22.43
N LEU A 137 4.78 -1.67 -23.27
CA LEU A 137 4.76 -0.53 -24.21
C LEU A 137 4.84 0.82 -23.48
N THR A 138 4.12 0.95 -22.36
CA THR A 138 4.14 2.18 -21.54
C THR A 138 5.51 2.43 -20.93
N LEU A 139 6.10 1.43 -20.29
CA LEU A 139 7.37 1.55 -19.58
C LEU A 139 8.57 1.69 -20.52
N ALA A 140 8.52 1.02 -21.67
CA ALA A 140 9.60 1.08 -22.65
C ALA A 140 9.64 2.38 -23.46
N ALA A 141 8.56 3.18 -23.41
CA ALA A 141 8.51 4.55 -23.92
C ALA A 141 9.02 4.75 -25.37
N GLY A 142 8.81 3.78 -26.26
CA GLY A 142 9.23 3.79 -27.67
C GLY A 142 10.41 2.84 -27.96
N ASN A 143 11.09 2.34 -26.94
CA ASN A 143 12.18 1.39 -27.10
C ASN A 143 11.64 -0.04 -27.33
N GLN A 144 11.69 -0.50 -28.57
CA GLN A 144 11.15 -1.80 -28.97
C GLN A 144 11.82 -2.99 -28.27
N GLN A 145 13.14 -2.95 -28.07
CA GLN A 145 13.84 -4.07 -27.42
C GLN A 145 13.43 -4.17 -25.94
N VAL A 146 13.41 -3.05 -25.23
CA VAL A 146 12.96 -3.00 -23.83
C VAL A 146 11.52 -3.49 -23.69
N ALA A 147 10.62 -3.14 -24.62
CA ALA A 147 9.25 -3.65 -24.59
C ALA A 147 9.19 -5.18 -24.74
N ARG A 148 9.99 -5.77 -25.64
CA ARG A 148 10.07 -7.24 -25.80
C ARG A 148 10.60 -7.91 -24.54
N ASP A 149 11.64 -7.36 -23.95
CA ASP A 149 12.27 -7.89 -22.73
C ASP A 149 11.28 -7.82 -21.56
N LEU A 150 10.58 -6.69 -21.38
CA LEU A 150 9.56 -6.54 -20.34
C LEU A 150 8.41 -7.54 -20.51
N VAL A 151 7.93 -7.77 -21.73
CA VAL A 151 6.90 -8.80 -21.97
C VAL A 151 7.42 -10.18 -21.55
N GLU A 152 8.65 -10.52 -21.93
CA GLU A 152 9.28 -11.80 -21.59
C GLU A 152 9.43 -11.97 -20.07
N GLU A 153 9.98 -10.98 -19.38
CA GLU A 153 10.22 -11.03 -17.93
C GLU A 153 8.91 -11.11 -17.13
N ILE A 154 7.87 -10.38 -17.56
CA ILE A 154 6.59 -10.37 -16.85
C ILE A 154 5.82 -11.68 -17.08
N ILE A 155 5.69 -12.12 -18.34
CA ILE A 155 4.85 -13.28 -18.67
C ILE A 155 5.45 -14.59 -18.17
N THR A 156 6.78 -14.66 -18.02
CA THR A 156 7.47 -15.81 -17.42
C THR A 156 7.47 -15.77 -15.89
N GLY A 157 6.95 -14.70 -15.29
CA GLY A 157 6.85 -14.52 -13.84
C GLY A 157 8.17 -14.13 -13.15
N ARG A 158 9.22 -13.76 -13.91
CA ARG A 158 10.50 -13.29 -13.35
C ARG A 158 10.42 -11.86 -12.82
N PHE A 159 9.54 -11.05 -13.41
CA PHE A 159 9.31 -9.68 -12.98
C PHE A 159 7.81 -9.40 -12.78
N GLN A 160 7.45 -8.77 -11.67
CA GLN A 160 6.08 -8.30 -11.41
C GLN A 160 6.14 -6.83 -11.00
N PRO A 161 5.69 -5.89 -11.87
CA PRO A 161 5.57 -4.49 -11.49
C PRO A 161 4.63 -4.32 -10.29
N ALA A 162 4.84 -3.26 -9.52
CA ALA A 162 3.95 -2.88 -8.43
C ALA A 162 2.50 -2.71 -8.93
N THR A 163 1.52 -3.01 -8.08
CA THR A 163 0.08 -2.85 -8.40
C THR A 163 -0.27 -1.52 -9.07
N PRO A 164 0.14 -0.33 -8.58
CA PRO A 164 -0.21 0.94 -9.25
C PRO A 164 0.30 0.99 -10.70
N THR A 165 1.50 0.46 -10.97
CA THR A 165 2.06 0.42 -12.32
C THR A 165 1.31 -0.59 -13.19
N PHE A 166 1.20 -1.84 -12.75
CA PHE A 166 0.58 -2.91 -13.53
C PHE A 166 -0.91 -2.61 -13.83
N LEU A 167 -1.62 -2.02 -12.87
CA LEU A 167 -3.04 -1.69 -13.01
C LEU A 167 -3.29 -0.55 -14.01
N ASN A 168 -2.43 0.48 -14.02
CA ASN A 168 -2.73 1.78 -14.62
C ASN A 168 -2.04 2.06 -15.97
N CYS A 169 -0.88 1.46 -16.26
CA CYS A 169 -0.14 1.74 -17.50
C CYS A 169 -1.04 1.63 -18.74
N GLY A 170 -0.96 2.56 -19.68
CA GLY A 170 -1.69 2.52 -20.96
C GLY A 170 -3.22 2.71 -20.90
N LYS A 171 -3.84 2.82 -19.71
CA LYS A 171 -5.27 3.13 -19.57
C LYS A 171 -5.48 4.64 -19.58
N LYS A 172 -6.54 5.13 -20.24
CA LYS A 172 -6.89 6.57 -20.28
C LYS A 172 -7.44 7.06 -18.94
N GLN A 173 -8.39 6.31 -18.37
CA GLN A 173 -8.94 6.58 -17.04
C GLN A 173 -8.10 5.86 -15.99
N ARG A 174 -6.95 6.45 -15.63
CA ARG A 174 -5.97 5.82 -14.74
C ARG A 174 -5.65 6.63 -13.51
N GLY A 175 -5.22 5.93 -12.45
CA GLY A 175 -4.50 6.54 -11.34
C GLY A 175 -3.03 6.81 -11.68
N GLU A 176 -2.26 7.14 -10.65
CA GLU A 176 -0.81 7.29 -10.77
C GLU A 176 -0.09 5.93 -10.82
N LEU A 177 1.12 5.92 -11.38
CA LEU A 177 1.97 4.73 -11.44
C LEU A 177 2.76 4.51 -10.13
N VAL A 178 2.82 5.53 -9.28
CA VAL A 178 3.45 5.54 -7.95
C VAL A 178 2.39 5.85 -6.91
N SER A 179 2.39 5.09 -5.82
CA SER A 179 1.37 5.22 -4.77
C SER A 179 1.92 5.24 -3.35
N CYS A 180 3.24 5.35 -3.15
CA CYS A 180 3.85 5.37 -1.81
C CYS A 180 4.69 6.62 -1.66
N PHE A 181 4.41 7.44 -0.63
CA PHE A 181 5.06 8.72 -0.42
C PHE A 181 5.51 8.88 1.04
N LEU A 182 6.67 9.52 1.23
CA LEU A 182 7.19 9.89 2.54
C LEU A 182 7.38 11.40 2.56
N LEU A 183 6.76 12.07 3.52
CA LEU A 183 6.78 13.52 3.65
C LEU A 183 7.34 13.92 5.02
N ARG A 184 8.21 14.92 5.00
CA ARG A 184 8.71 15.56 6.22
C ARG A 184 7.79 16.71 6.59
N ILE A 185 7.52 16.88 7.89
CA ILE A 185 6.85 18.06 8.43
C ILE A 185 7.88 18.85 9.22
N GLU A 186 7.99 20.15 8.92
CA GLU A 186 8.85 21.08 9.65
C GLU A 186 8.07 21.79 10.75
N ASP A 187 8.77 22.33 11.75
CA ASP A 187 8.19 22.90 12.96
C ASP A 187 7.60 24.31 12.78
N ASN A 188 6.67 24.45 11.82
CA ASN A 188 5.94 25.68 11.54
C ASN A 188 4.57 25.39 10.91
N MET A 189 3.67 26.37 11.01
CA MET A 189 2.28 26.23 10.56
C MET A 189 2.15 26.05 9.04
N GLU A 190 3.05 26.64 8.26
CA GLU A 190 3.07 26.53 6.81
C GLU A 190 3.34 25.09 6.37
N SER A 191 4.33 24.43 6.99
CA SER A 191 4.68 23.05 6.72
C SER A 191 3.60 22.08 7.17
N ILE A 192 2.99 22.31 8.35
CA ILE A 192 1.84 21.53 8.84
C ILE A 192 0.65 21.66 7.87
N GLY A 193 0.28 22.89 7.48
CA GLY A 193 -0.81 23.13 6.54
C GLY A 193 -0.56 22.49 5.17
N ARG A 194 0.67 22.58 4.66
CA ARG A 194 1.08 21.92 3.41
C ARG A 194 1.02 20.40 3.52
N SER A 195 1.35 19.83 4.67
CA SER A 195 1.33 18.38 4.91
C SER A 195 -0.10 17.83 4.90
N ILE A 196 -1.04 18.54 5.52
CA ILE A 196 -2.48 18.21 5.46
C ILE A 196 -3.00 18.32 4.02
N ASN A 197 -2.64 19.39 3.30
CA ASN A 197 -3.00 19.52 1.88
C ASN A 197 -2.42 18.37 1.04
N SER A 198 -1.16 18.00 1.27
CA SER A 198 -0.51 16.90 0.57
C SER A 198 -1.19 15.55 0.86
N ALA A 199 -1.61 15.32 2.10
CA ALA A 199 -2.42 14.14 2.47
C ALA A 199 -3.70 14.08 1.61
N LEU A 200 -4.45 15.18 1.50
CA LEU A 200 -5.66 15.25 0.68
C LEU A 200 -5.37 14.96 -0.82
N GLN A 201 -4.34 15.59 -1.38
CA GLN A 201 -4.03 15.47 -2.81
C GLN A 201 -3.49 14.10 -3.20
N LEU A 202 -2.70 13.46 -2.33
CA LEU A 202 -2.13 12.14 -2.60
C LEU A 202 -3.14 11.03 -2.30
N SER A 203 -3.89 11.15 -1.20
CA SER A 203 -4.91 10.16 -0.82
C SER A 203 -6.04 10.07 -1.84
N LYS A 204 -6.52 11.21 -2.39
CA LYS A 204 -7.57 11.18 -3.44
C LYS A 204 -7.17 10.39 -4.69
N ARG A 205 -5.86 10.25 -4.94
CA ARG A 205 -5.29 9.48 -6.07
C ARG A 205 -4.92 8.04 -5.69
N GLY A 206 -5.30 7.59 -4.50
CA GLY A 206 -4.99 6.24 -4.00
C GLY A 206 -3.56 6.08 -3.48
N GLY A 207 -2.87 7.19 -3.16
CA GLY A 207 -1.54 7.16 -2.56
C GLY A 207 -1.60 6.87 -1.06
N GLY A 208 -0.74 5.97 -0.59
CA GLY A 208 -0.38 5.84 0.81
C GLY A 208 0.74 6.82 1.17
N VAL A 209 0.60 7.51 2.30
CA VAL A 209 1.55 8.58 2.68
C VAL A 209 1.97 8.42 4.14
N ALA A 210 3.28 8.45 4.37
CA ALA A 210 3.87 8.49 5.71
C ALA A 210 4.41 9.88 6.02
N PHE A 211 4.21 10.37 7.25
CA PHE A 211 4.71 11.66 7.71
C PHE A 211 5.73 11.50 8.84
N LEU A 212 6.79 12.29 8.79
CA LEU A 212 7.72 12.46 9.91
C LEU A 212 7.20 13.53 10.87
N LEU A 213 7.00 13.17 12.15
CA LEU A 213 6.58 14.09 13.20
C LEU A 213 7.72 14.48 14.16
N THR A 214 8.90 13.88 14.02
CA THR A 214 10.06 14.07 14.91
C THR A 214 10.51 15.53 15.08
N ASN A 215 10.29 16.38 14.06
CA ASN A 215 10.72 17.78 14.10
C ASN A 215 9.75 18.69 14.85
N ILE A 216 8.50 18.26 15.04
CA ILE A 216 7.47 19.07 15.67
C ILE A 216 7.82 19.28 17.14
N ARG A 217 7.80 20.53 17.62
CA ARG A 217 8.02 20.83 19.04
C ARG A 217 7.00 20.14 19.94
N GLU A 218 7.47 19.67 21.09
CA GLU A 218 6.69 18.87 22.03
C GLU A 218 5.56 19.65 22.73
N VAL A 219 4.65 18.92 23.39
CA VAL A 219 3.64 19.53 24.28
C VAL A 219 4.33 20.39 25.36
N GLY A 220 3.90 21.65 25.48
CA GLY A 220 4.45 22.61 26.44
C GLY A 220 5.62 23.44 25.92
N ALA A 221 6.17 23.13 24.75
CA ALA A 221 7.22 23.95 24.15
C ALA A 221 6.76 25.40 23.91
N PRO A 222 7.68 26.39 23.93
CA PRO A 222 7.32 27.78 23.73
C PRO A 222 6.81 28.10 22.31
N ILE A 223 5.91 29.08 22.20
CA ILE A 223 5.50 29.69 20.94
C ILE A 223 5.67 31.20 21.06
N LYS A 224 6.39 31.81 20.12
CA LYS A 224 6.72 33.26 20.16
C LYS A 224 7.30 33.69 21.53
N ARG A 225 8.14 32.84 22.12
CA ARG A 225 8.77 33.01 23.45
C ARG A 225 7.80 32.96 24.65
N ILE A 226 6.53 32.63 24.42
CA ILE A 226 5.57 32.40 25.50
C ILE A 226 5.65 30.90 25.85
N GLU A 227 5.96 30.60 27.11
CA GLU A 227 6.13 29.23 27.61
C GLU A 227 4.79 28.46 27.69
N ASN A 228 4.86 27.12 27.66
CA ASN A 228 3.72 26.22 27.84
C ASN A 228 2.57 26.41 26.83
N GLN A 229 2.88 26.64 25.55
CA GLN A 229 1.87 26.93 24.52
C GLN A 229 1.67 25.81 23.49
N SER A 230 2.71 25.03 23.16
CA SER A 230 2.57 23.98 22.14
C SER A 230 1.65 22.84 22.59
N SER A 231 0.81 22.37 21.66
CA SER A 231 -0.07 21.22 21.83
C SER A 231 0.54 19.89 21.35
N GLY A 232 1.79 19.92 20.87
CA GLY A 232 2.54 18.75 20.40
C GLY A 232 1.96 18.07 19.16
N VAL A 233 2.30 16.79 18.99
CA VAL A 233 2.05 16.04 17.75
C VAL A 233 0.62 15.53 17.56
N ILE A 234 -0.15 15.35 18.64
CA ILE A 234 -1.45 14.66 18.62
C ILE A 234 -2.52 15.41 17.80
N PRO A 235 -2.69 16.74 17.94
CA PRO A 235 -3.64 17.48 17.11
C PRO A 235 -3.30 17.41 15.62
N ILE A 236 -2.01 17.37 15.26
CA ILE A 236 -1.56 17.22 13.87
C ILE A 236 -1.95 15.83 13.35
N MET A 237 -1.72 14.77 14.15
CA MET A 237 -2.18 13.43 13.82
C MET A 237 -3.69 13.37 13.57
N LYS A 238 -4.47 14.10 14.37
CA LYS A 238 -5.93 14.12 14.19
C LYS A 238 -6.35 14.76 12.87
N MET A 239 -5.75 15.90 12.52
CA MET A 239 -5.99 16.55 11.23
C MET A 239 -5.59 15.66 10.04
N LEU A 240 -4.47 14.94 10.15
CA LEU A 240 -4.04 13.98 9.13
C LEU A 240 -5.01 12.80 9.01
N GLU A 241 -5.47 12.22 10.12
CA GLU A 241 -6.47 11.14 10.14
C GLU A 241 -7.76 11.54 9.43
N ASP A 242 -8.27 12.73 9.73
CA ASP A 242 -9.50 13.24 9.12
C ASP A 242 -9.30 13.50 7.63
N ALA A 243 -8.12 14.00 7.21
CA ALA A 243 -7.79 14.18 5.81
C ALA A 243 -7.80 12.85 5.01
N PHE A 244 -7.21 11.78 5.56
CA PHE A 244 -7.23 10.45 4.91
C PHE A 244 -8.63 9.83 4.87
N SER A 245 -9.40 10.02 5.95
CA SER A 245 -10.76 9.50 6.05
C SER A 245 -11.70 10.18 5.05
N TYR A 246 -11.49 11.48 4.81
CA TYR A 246 -12.24 12.25 3.82
C TYR A 246 -11.83 11.92 2.38
N ALA A 247 -10.53 11.94 2.07
CA ALA A 247 -10.02 11.75 0.71
C ALA A 247 -9.82 10.26 0.36
N ASN A 248 -10.91 9.49 0.36
CA ASN A 248 -10.88 8.07 0.01
C ASN A 248 -10.80 7.85 -1.52
N GLN A 249 -10.28 6.69 -1.94
CA GLN A 249 -10.01 6.35 -3.35
C GLN A 249 -11.32 6.08 -4.13
N LEU A 250 -12.09 7.13 -4.42
CA LEU A 250 -13.38 7.05 -5.13
C LEU A 250 -14.34 6.02 -4.49
N GLY A 251 -14.36 5.94 -3.16
CA GLY A 251 -15.19 4.99 -2.40
C GLY A 251 -14.72 3.53 -2.42
N ALA A 252 -13.62 3.19 -3.10
CA ALA A 252 -13.14 1.80 -3.18
C ALA A 252 -12.35 1.35 -1.94
N ARG A 253 -11.53 2.24 -1.35
CA ARG A 253 -10.70 1.96 -0.16
C ARG A 253 -10.48 3.23 0.68
N GLN A 254 -10.39 3.04 1.99
CA GLN A 254 -9.96 4.09 2.93
C GLN A 254 -8.53 4.52 2.61
N GLY A 255 -8.25 5.83 2.69
CA GLY A 255 -6.90 6.37 2.54
C GLY A 255 -5.96 5.77 3.59
N ALA A 256 -4.73 5.43 3.18
CA ALA A 256 -3.73 4.84 4.07
C ALA A 256 -2.71 5.89 4.49
N GLY A 257 -2.75 6.30 5.76
CA GLY A 257 -1.79 7.23 6.34
C GLY A 257 -0.92 6.56 7.41
N ALA A 258 0.34 6.98 7.50
CA ALA A 258 1.24 6.60 8.57
C ALA A 258 1.94 7.83 9.16
N VAL A 259 2.32 7.76 10.43
CA VAL A 259 3.12 8.80 11.10
C VAL A 259 4.26 8.14 11.85
N TYR A 260 5.45 8.76 11.77
CA TYR A 260 6.67 8.27 12.41
C TYR A 260 7.16 9.28 13.43
N LEU A 261 7.54 8.79 14.61
CA LEU A 261 8.09 9.60 15.69
C LEU A 261 9.37 8.95 16.25
N HIS A 262 10.38 9.76 16.57
CA HIS A 262 11.60 9.27 17.18
C HIS A 262 11.38 8.86 18.64
N ALA A 263 11.99 7.76 19.10
CA ALA A 263 11.79 7.21 20.44
C ALA A 263 12.23 8.17 21.56
N HIS A 264 13.23 9.00 21.29
CA HIS A 264 13.72 10.04 22.21
C HIS A 264 12.96 11.38 22.09
N HIS A 265 11.81 11.40 21.43
CA HIS A 265 10.94 12.58 21.37
C HIS A 265 10.09 12.70 22.67
N PRO A 266 9.88 13.89 23.26
CA PRO A 266 9.17 14.03 24.53
C PRO A 266 7.70 13.53 24.49
N ASP A 267 7.05 13.65 23.34
CA ASP A 267 5.68 13.15 23.14
C ASP A 267 5.56 11.64 22.86
N ILE A 268 6.65 10.86 22.91
CA ILE A 268 6.63 9.44 22.52
C ILE A 268 5.57 8.61 23.26
N LEU A 269 5.37 8.82 24.56
CA LEU A 269 4.35 8.09 25.30
C LEU A 269 2.93 8.48 24.89
N ARG A 270 2.68 9.78 24.70
CA ARG A 270 1.37 10.31 24.25
C ARG A 270 1.04 9.79 22.86
N PHE A 271 2.04 9.75 21.99
CA PHE A 271 1.95 9.21 20.64
C PHE A 271 1.52 7.74 20.66
N LEU A 272 2.17 6.91 21.48
CA LEU A 272 1.81 5.49 21.65
C LEU A 272 0.43 5.30 22.30
N ASP A 273 0.05 6.18 23.23
CA ASP A 273 -1.24 6.12 23.93
C ASP A 273 -2.45 6.36 23.00
N THR A 274 -2.26 7.00 21.84
CA THR A 274 -3.34 7.25 20.86
C THR A 274 -3.99 5.97 20.31
N LYS A 275 -3.28 4.83 20.36
CA LYS A 275 -3.75 3.54 19.88
C LYS A 275 -4.38 2.67 20.96
N ARG A 276 -4.40 3.11 22.22
CA ARG A 276 -5.04 2.35 23.29
C ARG A 276 -6.55 2.38 23.13
N GLU A 277 -7.19 1.22 23.30
CA GLU A 277 -8.65 1.09 23.15
C GLU A 277 -9.41 1.99 24.13
N ASN A 278 -8.88 2.15 25.35
CA ASN A 278 -9.47 2.96 26.42
C ASN A 278 -8.98 4.42 26.42
N ALA A 279 -8.40 4.91 25.33
CA ALA A 279 -8.00 6.32 25.20
C ALA A 279 -9.23 7.24 25.09
N ASP A 280 -9.12 8.47 25.59
CA ASP A 280 -10.14 9.51 25.37
C ASP A 280 -10.33 9.74 23.86
N GLU A 281 -11.58 9.89 23.42
CA GLU A 281 -11.93 10.04 22.00
C GLU A 281 -11.23 11.24 21.35
N LYS A 282 -10.87 12.28 22.13
CA LYS A 282 -10.13 13.46 21.64
C LYS A 282 -8.67 13.17 21.28
N ILE A 283 -8.07 12.14 21.87
CA ILE A 283 -6.66 11.74 21.62
C ILE A 283 -6.56 10.46 20.79
N ARG A 284 -7.68 9.74 20.62
CA ARG A 284 -7.70 8.45 19.95
C ARG A 284 -7.55 8.61 18.43
N ILE A 285 -6.62 7.82 17.88
CA ILE A 285 -6.32 7.75 16.45
C ILE A 285 -6.63 6.33 15.96
N LYS A 286 -7.68 6.20 15.15
CA LYS A 286 -8.23 4.92 14.68
C LYS A 286 -7.52 4.41 13.41
N THR A 287 -7.32 5.25 12.40
CA THR A 287 -6.93 4.79 11.05
C THR A 287 -5.46 5.01 10.71
N LEU A 288 -4.80 6.04 11.26
CA LEU A 288 -3.37 6.25 10.99
C LEU A 288 -2.52 5.12 11.58
N SER A 289 -1.57 4.63 10.80
CA SER A 289 -0.52 3.72 11.30
C SER A 289 0.54 4.49 12.06
N LEU A 290 1.09 3.88 13.12
CA LEU A 290 2.17 4.46 13.90
C LEU A 290 3.48 3.74 13.60
N GLY A 291 4.56 4.51 13.41
CA GLY A 291 5.92 4.02 13.35
C GLY A 291 6.79 4.73 14.39
N VAL A 292 7.78 4.02 14.93
CA VAL A 292 8.74 4.60 15.87
C VAL A 292 10.15 4.33 15.37
N VAL A 293 10.97 5.38 15.34
CA VAL A 293 12.40 5.27 15.04
C VAL A 293 13.14 5.07 16.35
N ILE A 294 13.83 3.93 16.48
CA ILE A 294 14.52 3.54 17.72
C ILE A 294 16.02 3.44 17.43
N PRO A 295 16.85 4.37 17.92
CA PRO A 295 18.30 4.30 17.74
C PRO A 295 18.96 3.27 18.68
N ASP A 296 20.17 2.83 18.34
CA ASP A 296 20.94 1.85 19.11
C ASP A 296 21.12 2.23 20.59
N ILE A 297 21.34 3.51 20.89
CA ILE A 297 21.49 4.00 22.26
C ILE A 297 20.27 3.66 23.13
N THR A 298 19.06 3.58 22.57
CA THR A 298 17.87 3.14 23.31
C THR A 298 18.04 1.71 23.85
N PHE A 299 18.61 0.81 23.04
CA PHE A 299 18.87 -0.57 23.44
C PHE A 299 20.03 -0.67 24.44
N GLU A 300 21.09 0.12 24.27
CA GLU A 300 22.21 0.17 25.21
C GLU A 300 21.77 0.65 26.60
N LEU A 301 21.00 1.75 26.66
CA LEU A 301 20.43 2.26 27.91
C LEU A 301 19.52 1.20 28.56
N ALA A 302 18.70 0.51 27.77
CA ALA A 302 17.84 -0.56 28.28
C ALA A 302 18.65 -1.75 28.83
N LYS A 303 19.75 -2.12 28.16
CA LYS A 303 20.67 -3.19 28.58
C LYS A 303 21.38 -2.84 29.89
N ASN A 304 21.87 -1.61 30.01
CA ASN A 304 22.60 -1.11 31.18
C ASN A 304 21.69 -0.66 32.33
N ASN A 305 20.37 -0.74 32.17
CA ASN A 305 19.39 -0.28 33.14
C ASN A 305 19.48 1.23 33.45
N GLU A 306 19.83 2.02 32.45
CA GLU A 306 19.91 3.48 32.51
C GLU A 306 18.56 4.14 32.21
N GLU A 307 18.39 5.39 32.67
CA GLU A 307 17.22 6.20 32.32
C GLU A 307 17.31 6.71 30.88
N MET A 308 16.17 6.77 30.19
CA MET A 308 16.09 7.32 28.84
C MET A 308 15.70 8.79 28.90
N TYR A 309 16.60 9.67 28.48
CA TYR A 309 16.30 11.08 28.25
C TYR A 309 15.60 11.30 26.90
N LEU A 310 14.57 12.15 26.93
CA LEU A 310 13.85 12.66 25.76
C LEU A 310 14.25 14.12 25.57
N PHE A 311 14.55 14.54 24.34
CA PHE A 311 15.12 15.86 24.04
C PHE A 311 14.09 16.74 23.33
N SER A 312 13.94 17.99 23.78
CA SER A 312 13.07 18.98 23.10
C SER A 312 13.57 19.24 21.67
N PRO A 313 12.78 18.94 20.61
CA PRO A 313 13.16 19.30 19.25
C PRO A 313 13.33 20.82 19.08
N TYR A 314 12.54 21.61 19.81
CA TYR A 314 12.62 23.07 19.79
C TYR A 314 14.01 23.55 20.22
N ASP A 315 14.51 23.10 21.37
CA ASP A 315 15.84 23.53 21.85
C ASP A 315 16.97 22.94 21.02
N VAL A 316 16.82 21.69 20.56
CA VAL A 316 17.79 21.04 19.69
C VAL A 316 18.00 21.87 18.42
N GLU A 317 16.92 22.34 17.78
CA GLU A 317 17.02 23.20 16.60
C GLU A 317 17.70 24.54 16.92
N GLN A 318 17.42 25.14 18.08
CA GLN A 318 18.09 26.40 18.49
C GLN A 318 19.59 26.21 18.77
N VAL A 319 19.99 25.08 19.36
CA VAL A 319 21.37 24.81 19.76
C VAL A 319 22.24 24.35 18.58
N TYR A 320 21.71 23.43 17.76
CA TYR A 320 22.45 22.81 16.66
C TYR A 320 22.19 23.46 15.30
N GLY A 321 21.17 24.31 15.18
CA GLY A 321 20.79 24.96 13.92
C GLY A 321 20.13 24.03 12.91
N VAL A 322 19.80 22.80 13.30
CA VAL A 322 19.13 21.79 12.45
C VAL A 322 18.04 21.05 13.25
N PRO A 323 16.96 20.58 12.60
CA PRO A 323 15.90 19.84 13.28
C PRO A 323 16.41 18.53 13.89
N LEU A 324 15.70 18.02 14.91
CA LEU A 324 16.07 16.77 15.60
C LEU A 324 16.24 15.58 14.63
N SER A 325 15.47 15.51 13.54
CA SER A 325 15.62 14.43 12.55
C SER A 325 16.96 14.41 11.81
N GLU A 326 17.72 15.50 11.84
CA GLU A 326 19.01 15.65 11.16
C GLU A 326 20.21 15.39 12.09
N ILE A 327 19.95 14.95 13.32
CA ILE A 327 20.99 14.67 14.32
C ILE A 327 21.00 13.17 14.64
N SER A 328 22.20 12.59 14.65
CA SER A 328 22.43 11.26 15.19
C SER A 328 22.27 11.27 16.71
N VAL A 329 21.08 10.89 17.19
CA VAL A 329 20.79 10.85 18.63
C VAL A 329 21.71 9.86 19.35
N SER A 330 22.13 8.77 18.72
CA SER A 330 23.10 7.83 19.29
C SER A 330 24.45 8.51 19.58
N GLU A 331 25.01 9.19 18.60
CA GLU A 331 26.34 9.83 18.73
C GLU A 331 26.31 11.04 19.66
N LYS A 332 25.23 11.84 19.57
CA LYS A 332 25.08 13.07 20.33
C LYS A 332 24.38 12.87 21.68
N TYR A 333 24.05 11.64 22.06
CA TYR A 333 23.23 11.37 23.24
C TYR A 333 23.78 12.03 24.51
N ARG A 334 25.04 11.71 24.85
CA ARG A 334 25.68 12.19 26.09
C ARG A 334 25.93 13.69 26.05
N GLU A 335 26.35 14.22 24.89
CA GLU A 335 26.51 15.66 24.67
C GLU A 335 25.20 16.42 24.91
N MET A 336 24.10 15.95 24.32
CA MET A 336 22.78 16.55 24.52
C MET A 336 22.34 16.42 25.97
N VAL A 337 22.57 15.29 26.65
CA VAL A 337 22.26 15.10 28.08
C VAL A 337 22.96 16.14 28.95
N ASP A 338 24.21 16.48 28.66
CA ASP A 338 25.01 17.42 29.45
C ASP A 338 24.73 18.91 29.10
N ASP A 339 24.17 19.20 27.91
CA ASP A 339 23.91 20.58 27.47
C ASP A 339 22.70 21.20 28.19
N LYS A 340 22.93 22.14 29.11
CA LYS A 340 21.88 22.82 29.90
C LYS A 340 20.90 23.64 29.06
N ARG A 341 21.23 23.97 27.81
CA ARG A 341 20.35 24.73 26.91
C ARG A 341 19.22 23.86 26.33
N ILE A 342 19.36 22.54 26.38
CA ILE A 342 18.37 21.59 25.87
C ILE A 342 17.53 21.08 27.04
N HIS A 343 16.22 21.34 27.01
CA HIS A 343 15.29 20.75 27.95
C HIS A 343 15.18 19.24 27.69
N LYS A 344 15.19 18.49 28.79
CA LYS A 344 15.00 17.05 28.76
C LYS A 344 13.90 16.61 29.71
N SER A 345 13.20 15.56 29.33
CA SER A 345 12.39 14.76 30.24
C SER A 345 12.97 13.36 30.41
N LYS A 346 12.74 12.75 31.57
CA LYS A 346 13.24 11.42 31.89
C LYS A 346 12.13 10.39 31.76
N LEU A 347 12.43 9.28 31.12
CA LEU A 347 11.57 8.12 31.05
C LEU A 347 12.22 6.94 31.76
N LYS A 348 11.53 6.41 32.78
CA LYS A 348 11.96 5.19 33.47
C LYS A 348 11.78 3.98 32.57
N ARG A 349 12.79 3.11 32.49
CA ARG A 349 12.86 1.88 31.65
C ARG A 349 11.58 1.04 31.68
N ALA A 350 11.03 0.78 32.87
CA ALA A 350 9.88 -0.10 33.04
C ALA A 350 8.61 0.40 32.32
N SER A 351 8.56 1.69 31.98
CA SER A 351 7.46 2.30 31.25
C SER A 351 7.61 2.09 29.75
N PHE A 352 8.76 2.37 29.13
CA PHE A 352 8.87 2.31 27.66
C PHE A 352 8.67 0.90 27.09
N SER A 353 9.44 -0.08 27.56
CA SER A 353 9.36 -1.47 27.06
C SER A 353 7.99 -2.10 27.30
N ARG A 354 7.36 -1.79 28.44
CA ARG A 354 6.03 -2.29 28.81
C ARG A 354 4.93 -1.62 28.00
N TYR A 355 5.06 -0.33 27.68
CA TYR A 355 4.12 0.37 26.81
C TYR A 355 4.26 -0.12 25.37
N TRP A 356 5.50 -0.25 24.86
CA TRP A 356 5.76 -0.79 23.53
C TRP A 356 5.10 -2.17 23.33
N GLN A 357 5.35 -3.11 24.25
CA GLN A 357 4.78 -4.46 24.19
C GLN A 357 3.24 -4.46 24.27
N ARG A 358 2.64 -3.47 24.95
CA ARG A 358 1.18 -3.35 25.09
C ARG A 358 0.51 -2.62 23.93
N SER A 359 1.25 -1.82 23.18
CA SER A 359 0.71 -1.03 22.06
C SER A 359 0.54 -1.82 20.76
N ASN A 360 0.83 -3.14 20.73
CA ASN A 360 0.66 -4.01 19.55
C ASN A 360 1.22 -3.42 18.25
N LEU A 361 2.31 -2.65 18.33
CA LEU A 361 3.00 -2.17 17.14
C LEU A 361 3.62 -3.36 16.42
N SER A 362 3.38 -3.44 15.11
CA SER A 362 3.98 -4.45 14.24
C SER A 362 5.49 -4.54 14.46
N PRO A 363 6.09 -5.74 14.31
CA PRO A 363 7.49 -5.97 14.66
C PRO A 363 8.41 -4.95 14.02
N VAL A 364 9.38 -4.49 14.81
CA VAL A 364 10.46 -3.57 14.47
C VAL A 364 11.01 -3.91 13.09
N ILE A 365 10.96 -2.95 12.16
CA ILE A 365 11.80 -2.98 10.97
C ILE A 365 13.09 -2.28 11.42
N PRO A 366 14.19 -3.01 11.72
CA PRO A 366 15.49 -2.36 11.85
C PRO A 366 15.78 -1.71 10.49
N ILE A 367 16.01 -0.40 10.50
CA ILE A 367 16.59 0.31 9.34
C ILE A 367 18.08 0.42 9.59
#